data_AF-A0A0B7NA36-F1
#
_entry.id   AF-A0A0B7NA36-F1
#
_cell.length_a   1.000
_cell.length_b   1.000
_cell.length_c   1.000
_cell.angle_alpha   90.00
_cell.angle_beta   90.00
_cell.angle_gamma   90.00
#
_symmetry.space_group_name_H-M   'P 1'
#
loop_
_entity.id
_entity.type
_entity.pdbx_description
1 polymer ?
#
loop_
_entity_poly.entity_id
_entity_poly.type
_entity_poly.pdbx_seq_one_letter_code
_entity_poly.pdbx_strand_id
1 'polypeptide(L)'
;MQIRGLFGGAIEAPVFDSFLDASTIRQIPDHQEVFVDVNTQQSLIYELLDQVGATEKKVAEHHFRQLADDNEAEDCNILSVDTLNPQEVSPLLPQDTSEIYVLQGQQKIAKFNETNAFNTVEIVMAVVRLTNVKTDFVISVNAPIKLAQASSEQKSVNDTSAVTIDSVRQEMLTVLKGLQIKC
;
A
#
# COMPACT_ATOMS: atom_id res chain seq x y z
N MET A 1 -17.18 -3.13 2.92
CA MET A 1 -15.89 -3.79 2.72
C MET A 1 -16.16 -5.24 2.38
N GLN A 2 -15.43 -5.82 1.44
CA GLN A 2 -15.57 -7.22 1.04
C GLN A 2 -14.26 -7.96 1.30
N ILE A 3 -14.34 -9.25 1.66
CA ILE A 3 -13.16 -10.13 1.65
C ILE A 3 -12.95 -10.63 0.22
N ARG A 4 -11.73 -10.47 -0.29
CA ARG A 4 -11.31 -10.92 -1.62
C ARG A 4 -10.26 -12.01 -1.49
N GLY A 5 -10.39 -13.04 -2.33
CA GLY A 5 -9.32 -14.01 -2.54
C GLY A 5 -8.26 -13.42 -3.47
N LEU A 6 -7.05 -13.25 -2.96
CA LEU A 6 -5.87 -12.78 -3.66
C LEU A 6 -5.01 -13.97 -4.07
N PHE A 7 -4.23 -13.84 -5.16
CA PHE A 7 -3.27 -14.85 -5.62
C PHE A 7 -3.91 -16.24 -5.79
N GLY A 8 -5.01 -16.29 -6.54
CA GLY A 8 -5.77 -17.53 -6.74
C GLY A 8 -6.52 -18.01 -5.49
N GLY A 9 -6.71 -17.15 -4.48
CA GLY A 9 -7.43 -17.46 -3.24
C GLY A 9 -6.55 -18.04 -2.13
N ALA A 10 -5.23 -18.05 -2.29
CA ALA A 10 -4.29 -18.47 -1.26
C ALA A 10 -4.26 -17.48 -0.08
N ILE A 11 -4.54 -16.21 -0.33
CA ILE A 11 -4.67 -15.16 0.69
C ILE A 11 -6.08 -14.59 0.61
N GLU A 12 -6.70 -14.34 1.75
CA GLU A 12 -7.93 -13.57 1.85
C GLU A 12 -7.63 -12.24 2.54
N ALA A 13 -8.03 -11.14 1.91
CA ALA A 13 -7.80 -9.81 2.46
C ALA A 13 -9.03 -8.91 2.27
N PRO A 14 -9.24 -7.93 3.17
CA PRO A 14 -10.33 -6.97 3.02
C PRO A 14 -10.02 -5.91 1.96
N VAL A 15 -10.96 -5.67 1.05
CA VAL A 15 -10.93 -4.57 0.08
C VAL A 15 -12.14 -3.67 0.31
N PHE A 16 -11.93 -2.34 0.27
CA PHE A 16 -13.01 -1.37 0.49
C PHE A 16 -14.02 -1.40 -0.67
N ASP A 17 -15.30 -1.12 -0.39
CA ASP A 17 -16.37 -1.33 -1.39
C ASP A 17 -16.25 -0.41 -2.61
N SER A 18 -15.65 0.77 -2.44
CA SER A 18 -15.43 1.73 -3.53
C SER A 18 -14.25 1.35 -4.44
N PHE A 19 -13.41 0.41 -4.02
CA PHE A 19 -12.21 0.03 -4.75
C PHE A 19 -12.54 -1.00 -5.84
N LEU A 20 -12.10 -0.68 -7.05
CA LEU A 20 -12.25 -1.51 -8.24
C LEU A 20 -10.95 -2.27 -8.51
N ASP A 21 -11.07 -3.51 -8.95
CA ASP A 21 -9.94 -4.34 -9.34
C ASP A 21 -9.35 -3.86 -10.68
N ALA A 22 -8.09 -3.42 -10.64
CA ALA A 22 -7.39 -2.88 -11.81
C ALA A 22 -7.03 -3.98 -12.83
N SER A 23 -6.99 -5.26 -12.46
CA SER A 23 -6.72 -6.37 -13.39
C SER A 23 -7.78 -6.48 -14.49
N THR A 24 -8.98 -5.95 -14.25
CA THR A 24 -10.08 -5.92 -15.22
C THR A 24 -9.83 -4.98 -16.39
N ILE A 25 -8.91 -4.02 -16.23
CA ILE A 25 -8.63 -2.96 -17.22
C ILE A 25 -7.18 -2.94 -17.70
N ARG A 26 -6.24 -3.53 -16.95
CA ARG A 26 -4.83 -3.64 -17.34
C ARG A 26 -4.22 -4.94 -16.82
N GLN A 27 -3.14 -5.38 -17.43
CA GLN A 27 -2.37 -6.50 -16.90
C GLN A 27 -1.64 -6.06 -15.62
N ILE A 28 -1.70 -6.90 -14.60
CA ILE A 28 -0.98 -6.78 -13.33
C ILE A 28 0.02 -7.93 -13.25
N PRO A 29 1.25 -7.72 -12.75
CA PRO A 29 2.18 -8.81 -12.48
C PRO A 29 1.58 -9.85 -11.54
N ASP A 30 1.89 -11.14 -11.73
CA ASP A 30 1.28 -12.24 -10.95
C ASP A 30 1.54 -12.16 -9.43
N HIS A 31 2.57 -11.41 -9.01
CA HIS A 31 2.92 -11.18 -7.61
C HIS A 31 2.27 -9.92 -7.02
N GLN A 32 1.41 -9.24 -7.77
CA GLN A 32 0.69 -8.04 -7.36
C GLN A 32 -0.82 -8.20 -7.55
N GLU A 33 -1.59 -7.56 -6.66
CA GLU A 33 -3.03 -7.36 -6.78
C GLU A 33 -3.30 -5.87 -6.52
N VAL A 34 -3.92 -5.19 -7.49
CA VAL A 34 -4.07 -3.73 -7.45
C VAL A 34 -5.53 -3.34 -7.50
N PHE A 35 -5.95 -2.56 -6.51
CA PHE A 35 -7.29 -2.00 -6.41
C PHE A 35 -7.23 -0.47 -6.40
N VAL A 36 -8.17 0.19 -7.07
CA VAL A 36 -8.19 1.65 -7.21
C VAL A 36 -9.58 2.23 -6.92
N ASP A 37 -9.64 3.35 -6.22
CA ASP A 37 -10.87 4.10 -6.00
C ASP A 37 -10.89 5.36 -6.88
N VAL A 38 -11.88 5.44 -7.76
CA VAL A 38 -12.05 6.59 -8.66
C VAL A 38 -12.50 7.86 -7.94
N ASN A 39 -13.12 7.74 -6.76
CA ASN A 39 -13.69 8.87 -6.02
C ASN A 39 -12.67 9.57 -5.13
N THR A 40 -11.65 8.85 -4.67
CA THR A 40 -10.58 9.38 -3.81
C THR A 40 -9.22 9.37 -4.50
N GLN A 41 -9.11 8.72 -5.67
CA GLN A 41 -7.86 8.44 -6.37
C GLN A 41 -6.87 7.62 -5.53
N GLN A 42 -7.35 6.95 -4.48
CA GLN A 42 -6.52 6.04 -3.70
C GLN A 42 -6.27 4.74 -4.47
N SER A 43 -5.13 4.12 -4.19
CA SER A 43 -4.86 2.76 -4.62
C SER A 43 -4.45 1.90 -3.43
N LEU A 44 -4.94 0.67 -3.40
CA LEU A 44 -4.60 -0.37 -2.44
C LEU A 44 -3.91 -1.48 -3.21
N ILE A 45 -2.66 -1.76 -2.87
CA ILE A 45 -1.81 -2.71 -3.56
C ILE A 45 -1.39 -3.77 -2.55
N TYR A 46 -1.52 -5.03 -2.96
CA TYR A 46 -0.95 -6.18 -2.26
C TYR A 46 0.16 -6.77 -3.12
N GLU A 47 1.31 -7.02 -2.53
CA GLU A 47 2.48 -7.46 -3.27
C GLU A 47 3.30 -8.49 -2.49
N LEU A 48 3.70 -9.56 -3.17
CA LEU A 48 4.57 -10.59 -2.63
C LEU A 48 6.01 -10.32 -3.08
N LEU A 49 6.88 -9.95 -2.14
CA LEU A 49 8.29 -9.69 -2.40
C LEU A 49 9.19 -10.69 -1.69
N ASP A 50 10.41 -10.85 -2.21
CA ASP A 50 11.44 -11.61 -1.52
C ASP A 50 11.80 -10.94 -0.19
N GLN A 51 12.01 -11.75 0.83
CA GLN A 51 12.39 -11.24 2.14
C GLN A 51 13.75 -10.54 2.09
N VAL A 52 13.78 -9.29 2.56
CA VAL A 52 15.01 -8.49 2.57
C VAL A 52 15.94 -8.90 3.70
N GLY A 53 17.25 -8.74 3.49
CA GLY A 53 18.28 -8.99 4.52
C GLY A 53 18.34 -7.94 5.65
N ALA A 54 17.33 -7.09 5.77
CA ALA A 54 17.21 -6.08 6.82
C ALA A 54 16.47 -6.64 8.06
N THR A 55 16.56 -5.90 9.17
CA THR A 55 15.94 -6.24 10.45
C THR A 55 15.24 -5.04 11.04
N GLU A 56 14.25 -5.27 11.92
CA GLU A 56 13.48 -4.24 12.59
C GLU A 56 12.85 -3.25 11.58
N LYS A 57 12.75 -1.97 11.97
CA LYS A 57 12.16 -0.90 11.16
C LYS A 57 12.81 -0.75 9.77
N LYS A 58 14.08 -1.15 9.61
CA LYS A 58 14.80 -1.07 8.33
C LYS A 58 14.18 -1.93 7.24
N VAL A 59 13.42 -2.97 7.60
CA VAL A 59 12.66 -3.79 6.64
C VAL A 59 11.65 -2.91 5.89
N ALA A 60 10.81 -2.18 6.63
CA ALA A 60 9.84 -1.28 6.02
C ALA A 60 10.52 -0.09 5.31
N GLU A 61 11.60 0.47 5.88
CA GLU A 61 12.34 1.54 5.20
C GLU A 61 12.93 1.10 3.86
N HIS A 62 13.40 -0.15 3.77
CA HIS A 62 13.97 -0.70 2.54
C HIS A 62 12.91 -0.81 1.44
N HIS A 63 11.79 -1.49 1.73
CA HIS A 63 10.67 -1.61 0.79
C HIS A 63 10.10 -0.25 0.38
N PHE A 64 10.03 0.71 1.31
CA PHE A 64 9.52 2.04 1.00
C PHE A 64 10.45 2.83 0.06
N ARG A 65 11.77 2.70 0.22
CA ARG A 65 12.75 3.32 -0.69
C ARG A 65 12.73 2.65 -2.06
N GLN A 66 12.61 1.32 -2.13
CA GLN A 66 12.43 0.61 -3.40
C GLN A 66 11.18 1.07 -4.12
N LEU A 67 10.04 1.18 -3.41
CA LEU A 67 8.81 1.73 -3.97
C LEU A 67 8.99 3.17 -4.49
N ALA A 68 9.79 3.99 -3.82
CA ALA A 68 10.11 5.34 -4.29
C ALA A 68 10.94 5.32 -5.58
N ASP A 69 11.92 4.43 -5.67
CA ASP A 69 12.76 4.24 -6.86
C ASP A 69 11.92 3.72 -8.05
N ASP A 70 11.03 2.74 -7.82
CA ASP A 70 10.12 2.19 -8.82
C ASP A 70 9.11 3.22 -9.33
N ASN A 71 8.71 4.16 -8.46
CA ASN A 71 7.85 5.28 -8.82
C ASN A 71 8.63 6.46 -9.44
N GLU A 72 9.95 6.37 -9.59
CA GLU A 72 10.82 7.47 -10.02
C GLU A 72 10.57 8.76 -9.20
N ALA A 73 10.39 8.62 -7.88
CA ALA A 73 10.11 9.73 -7.00
C ALA A 73 11.31 10.70 -6.93
N GLU A 74 11.04 12.00 -7.07
CA GLU A 74 12.05 13.06 -6.90
C GLU A 74 12.48 13.19 -5.44
N ASP A 75 11.53 12.99 -4.53
CA ASP A 75 11.75 13.07 -3.09
C ASP A 75 10.93 12.00 -2.36
N CYS A 76 11.48 11.50 -1.26
CA CYS A 76 10.93 10.42 -0.45
C CYS A 76 11.24 10.68 1.02
N ASN A 77 10.20 10.94 1.81
CA ASN A 77 10.32 11.24 3.23
C ASN A 77 9.55 10.22 4.07
N ILE A 78 10.21 9.64 5.07
CA ILE A 78 9.60 8.71 6.02
C ILE A 78 9.14 9.50 7.24
N LEU A 79 7.85 9.43 7.56
CA LEU A 79 7.25 10.16 8.68
C LEU A 79 7.24 9.33 9.96
N SER A 80 6.87 8.06 9.87
CA SER A 80 6.88 7.15 11.02
C SER A 80 7.04 5.70 10.59
N VAL A 81 7.59 4.88 11.49
CA VAL A 81 7.66 3.42 11.34
C VAL A 81 7.35 2.79 12.69
N ASP A 82 6.30 1.99 12.73
CA ASP A 82 5.82 1.29 13.91
C ASP A 82 6.00 -0.21 13.76
N THR A 83 6.45 -0.86 14.82
CA THR A 83 6.46 -2.32 14.92
C THR A 83 5.20 -2.74 15.66
N LEU A 84 4.37 -3.56 15.03
CA LEU A 84 3.10 -4.01 15.59
C LEU A 84 3.20 -5.48 15.98
N ASN A 85 2.55 -5.83 17.09
CA ASN A 85 2.40 -7.22 17.52
C ASN A 85 1.39 -7.92 16.61
N PRO A 86 1.79 -8.95 15.83
CA PRO A 86 0.89 -9.63 14.89
C PRO A 86 -0.38 -10.17 15.55
N GLN A 87 -0.29 -10.62 16.80
CA GLN A 87 -1.45 -11.14 17.54
C GLN A 87 -2.50 -10.09 17.86
N GLU A 88 -2.11 -8.81 17.94
CA GLU A 88 -3.02 -7.70 18.24
C GLU A 88 -3.68 -7.14 16.98
N VAL A 89 -2.93 -7.10 15.87
CA VAL A 89 -3.36 -6.39 14.65
C VAL A 89 -3.80 -7.31 13.53
N SER A 90 -3.43 -8.58 13.56
CA SER A 90 -3.72 -9.58 12.52
C SER A 90 -4.05 -10.95 13.12
N PRO A 91 -5.18 -11.07 13.83
CA PRO A 91 -5.53 -12.28 14.59
C PRO A 91 -5.80 -13.51 13.72
N LEU A 92 -5.99 -13.35 12.40
CA LEU A 92 -6.26 -14.42 11.45
C LEU A 92 -4.99 -14.93 10.74
N LEU A 93 -3.84 -14.30 10.96
CA LEU A 93 -2.57 -14.76 10.42
C LEU A 93 -2.04 -15.97 11.21
N PRO A 94 -1.20 -16.82 10.58
CA PRO A 94 -0.50 -17.90 11.27
C PRO A 94 0.26 -17.40 12.52
N GLN A 95 0.25 -18.18 13.60
CA GLN A 95 0.85 -17.79 14.90
C GLN A 95 2.37 -17.58 14.84
N ASP A 96 3.03 -18.15 13.84
CA ASP A 96 4.45 -18.00 13.58
C ASP A 96 4.79 -16.73 12.78
N THR A 97 3.78 -15.97 12.34
CA THR A 97 3.98 -14.61 11.81
C THR A 97 4.65 -13.77 12.87
N SER A 98 5.90 -13.41 12.60
CA SER A 98 6.80 -12.92 13.65
C SER A 98 6.81 -11.40 13.75
N GLU A 99 6.69 -10.72 12.60
CA GLU A 99 6.97 -9.29 12.51
C GLU A 99 5.99 -8.62 11.53
N ILE A 100 5.31 -7.57 12.00
CA ILE A 100 4.55 -6.65 11.18
C ILE A 100 5.08 -5.24 11.43
N TYR A 101 5.38 -4.52 10.34
CA TYR A 101 5.77 -3.12 10.41
C TYR A 101 4.76 -2.28 9.64
N VAL A 102 4.41 -1.11 10.16
CA VAL A 102 3.60 -0.12 9.46
C VAL A 102 4.39 1.17 9.35
N LEU A 103 4.62 1.60 8.12
CA LEU A 103 5.34 2.82 7.75
C LEU A 103 4.36 3.82 7.17
N GLN A 104 4.52 5.08 7.55
CA GLN A 104 3.89 6.22 6.91
C GLN A 104 4.97 7.07 6.27
N GLY A 105 4.80 7.43 5.00
CA GLY A 105 5.74 8.25 4.27
C GLY A 105 5.07 9.06 3.17
N GLN A 106 5.84 9.95 2.57
CA GLN A 106 5.42 10.81 1.47
C GLN A 106 6.40 10.67 0.32
N GLN A 107 5.88 10.62 -0.89
CA GLN A 107 6.67 10.63 -2.12
C GLN A 107 6.23 11.79 -3.00
N LYS A 108 7.21 12.42 -3.65
CA LYS A 108 6.98 13.49 -4.63
C LYS A 108 7.27 12.91 -6.02
N ILE A 109 6.22 12.67 -6.79
CA ILE A 109 6.30 11.96 -8.07
C ILE A 109 5.94 12.92 -9.20
N ALA A 110 6.76 12.95 -10.24
CA ALA A 110 6.46 13.71 -11.47
C ALA A 110 5.54 12.88 -12.37
N LYS A 111 4.55 13.51 -13.02
CA LYS A 111 3.75 12.80 -14.01
C LYS A 111 4.53 12.67 -15.32
N PHE A 112 4.49 11.48 -15.93
CA PHE A 112 5.08 11.16 -17.23
C PHE A 112 4.91 12.34 -18.22
N ASN A 113 6.04 12.85 -18.73
CA ASN A 113 6.15 13.97 -19.69
C ASN A 113 5.87 15.40 -19.20
N GLU A 114 5.65 15.67 -17.91
CA GLU A 114 5.47 17.05 -17.41
C GLU A 114 6.69 17.54 -16.61
N THR A 115 7.46 18.48 -17.18
CA THR A 115 8.51 19.18 -16.44
C THR A 115 7.86 20.18 -15.48
N ASN A 116 7.92 19.93 -14.16
CA ASN A 116 7.45 20.79 -13.05
C ASN A 116 6.01 20.57 -12.52
N ALA A 117 5.33 19.46 -12.85
CA ALA A 117 4.07 19.08 -12.21
C ALA A 117 4.28 17.89 -11.28
N PHE A 118 4.49 18.18 -10.00
CA PHE A 118 4.71 17.16 -8.97
C PHE A 118 3.45 16.91 -8.17
N ASN A 119 3.09 15.63 -8.07
CA ASN A 119 2.06 15.16 -7.17
C ASN A 119 2.72 14.68 -5.88
N THR A 120 2.19 15.13 -4.74
CA THR A 120 2.57 14.58 -3.44
C THR A 120 1.59 13.49 -3.06
N VAL A 121 2.12 12.28 -2.92
CA VAL A 121 1.37 11.08 -2.53
C VAL A 121 1.77 10.70 -1.12
N GLU A 122 0.80 10.58 -0.23
CA GLU A 122 1.01 9.93 1.05
C GLU A 122 0.84 8.43 0.88
N ILE A 123 1.70 7.67 1.55
CA ILE A 123 1.69 6.22 1.47
C ILE A 123 1.72 5.68 2.89
N VAL A 124 0.74 4.83 3.20
CA VAL A 124 0.80 3.95 4.36
C VAL A 124 1.12 2.57 3.85
N MET A 125 2.23 2.00 4.33
CA MET A 125 2.72 0.71 3.90
C MET A 125 2.81 -0.23 5.11
N ALA A 126 2.23 -1.42 5.02
CA ALA A 126 2.46 -2.50 5.96
C ALA A 126 3.36 -3.56 5.33
N VAL A 127 4.26 -4.12 6.13
CA VAL A 127 5.10 -5.27 5.74
C VAL A 127 4.85 -6.38 6.73
N VAL A 128 4.28 -7.49 6.25
CA VAL A 128 4.04 -8.72 7.02
C VAL A 128 5.11 -9.74 6.63
N ARG A 129 5.99 -10.10 7.56
CA ARG A 129 7.07 -11.05 7.27
C ARG A 129 6.61 -12.50 7.43
N LEU A 130 6.69 -13.25 6.34
CA LEU A 130 6.38 -14.68 6.27
C LEU A 130 7.68 -15.49 6.24
N THR A 131 8.38 -15.54 7.37
CA THR A 131 9.75 -16.08 7.49
C THR A 131 9.88 -17.53 7.01
N ASN A 132 8.83 -18.36 7.17
CA ASN A 132 8.86 -19.76 6.74
C ASN A 132 9.03 -19.95 5.23
N VAL A 133 8.51 -19.00 4.44
CA VAL A 133 8.56 -19.02 2.98
C VAL A 133 9.47 -17.95 2.41
N LYS A 134 10.18 -17.21 3.28
CA LYS A 134 11.12 -16.12 2.91
C LYS A 134 10.46 -15.04 2.04
N THR A 135 9.24 -14.68 2.38
CA THR A 135 8.46 -13.67 1.67
C THR A 135 8.15 -12.51 2.61
N ASP A 136 8.32 -11.29 2.14
CA ASP A 136 7.75 -10.09 2.76
C ASP A 136 6.48 -9.75 1.98
N PHE A 137 5.32 -9.86 2.65
CA PHE A 137 4.05 -9.46 2.06
C PHE A 137 3.82 -7.98 2.32
N VAL A 138 3.92 -7.17 1.26
CA VAL A 138 3.86 -5.72 1.32
C VAL A 138 2.48 -5.25 0.88
N ILE A 139 1.88 -4.40 1.71
CA ILE A 139 0.57 -3.81 1.46
C ILE A 139 0.77 -2.31 1.45
N SER A 140 0.39 -1.62 0.38
CA SER A 140 0.48 -0.16 0.31
C SER A 140 -0.87 0.47 0.00
N VAL A 141 -1.19 1.54 0.72
CA VAL A 141 -2.31 2.43 0.39
C VAL A 141 -1.71 3.78 0.00
N ASN A 142 -1.88 4.13 -1.26
CA ASN A 142 -1.45 5.42 -1.81
C ASN A 142 -2.63 6.39 -1.77
N ALA A 143 -2.44 7.57 -1.19
CA ALA A 143 -3.43 8.62 -1.06
C ALA A 143 -2.84 9.95 -1.59
N PRO A 144 -3.29 10.43 -2.77
CA PRO A 144 -2.84 11.72 -3.29
C PRO A 144 -3.30 12.88 -2.39
N ILE A 145 -2.37 13.70 -1.88
CA ILE A 145 -2.69 14.85 -1.00
C ILE A 145 -2.73 16.17 -1.78
N LYS A 146 -1.82 16.33 -2.75
CA LYS A 146 -1.66 17.58 -3.49
C LYS A 146 -1.35 17.30 -4.94
N LEU A 147 -2.26 17.71 -5.80
CA LEU A 147 -2.11 17.67 -7.25
C LEU A 147 -1.60 19.03 -7.73
N ALA A 148 -0.59 19.04 -8.60
CA ALA A 148 -0.08 20.28 -9.17
C ALA A 148 -1.20 21.01 -9.95
N GLN A 149 -1.20 22.36 -9.93
CA GLN A 149 -2.19 23.19 -10.63
C GLN A 149 -2.16 23.08 -12.18
N ALA A 150 -1.24 22.30 -12.72
CA ALA A 150 -1.14 21.99 -14.14
C ALA A 150 -1.51 20.52 -14.46
N SER A 151 -1.79 19.69 -13.45
CA SER A 151 -2.13 18.28 -13.65
C SER A 151 -3.48 18.15 -14.36
N SER A 152 -3.53 17.27 -15.35
CA SER A 152 -4.76 16.84 -16.02
C SER A 152 -5.85 16.32 -15.06
N GLU A 153 -5.48 15.92 -13.83
CA GLU A 153 -6.40 15.46 -12.77
C GLU A 153 -7.15 16.60 -12.08
N GLN A 154 -6.75 17.87 -12.24
CA GLN A 154 -7.43 18.98 -11.57
C GLN A 154 -8.89 19.16 -12.03
N LYS A 155 -9.24 18.67 -13.24
CA LYS A 155 -10.61 18.67 -13.74
C LYS A 155 -11.53 17.63 -13.07
N SER A 156 -10.99 16.59 -12.44
CA SER A 156 -11.74 15.56 -11.70
C SER A 156 -11.77 15.79 -10.19
N VAL A 157 -10.99 16.74 -9.67
CA VAL A 157 -10.78 16.96 -8.22
C VAL A 157 -11.89 17.78 -7.55
N ASN A 158 -12.65 18.58 -8.30
CA ASN A 158 -13.78 19.31 -7.72
C ASN A 158 -14.89 18.39 -7.17
N ASP A 159 -14.86 17.09 -7.50
CA ASP A 159 -15.77 16.05 -7.00
C ASP A 159 -15.06 14.97 -6.15
N THR A 160 -13.76 15.09 -5.87
CA THR A 160 -12.98 14.07 -5.12
C THR A 160 -13.03 14.35 -3.62
N SER A 161 -13.34 13.34 -2.81
CA SER A 161 -13.37 13.48 -1.34
C SER A 161 -11.95 13.60 -0.77
N ALA A 162 -11.69 14.61 0.06
CA ALA A 162 -10.39 14.75 0.73
C ALA A 162 -10.17 13.60 1.71
N VAL A 163 -9.05 12.89 1.55
CA VAL A 163 -8.63 11.77 2.43
C VAL A 163 -7.67 12.31 3.48
N THR A 164 -7.81 11.87 4.74
CA THR A 164 -6.87 12.23 5.81
C THR A 164 -5.94 11.07 6.11
N ILE A 165 -4.73 11.35 6.55
CA ILE A 165 -3.78 10.28 6.82
C ILE A 165 -4.22 9.34 7.95
N ASP A 166 -4.93 9.87 8.94
CA ASP A 166 -5.51 9.07 10.01
C ASP A 166 -6.53 8.07 9.45
N SER A 167 -7.32 8.45 8.44
CA SER A 167 -8.26 7.51 7.80
C SER A 167 -7.52 6.41 7.05
N VAL A 168 -6.49 6.76 6.27
CA VAL A 168 -5.65 5.78 5.55
C VAL A 168 -4.95 4.82 6.51
N ARG A 169 -4.48 5.31 7.65
CA ARG A 169 -3.87 4.46 8.68
C ARG A 169 -4.89 3.51 9.31
N GLN A 170 -6.11 3.97 9.59
CA GLN A 170 -7.19 3.09 10.08
C GLN A 170 -7.64 2.08 9.03
N GLU A 171 -7.66 2.46 7.75
CA GLU A 171 -7.87 1.57 6.61
C GLU A 171 -6.82 0.45 6.61
N MET A 172 -5.53 0.78 6.72
CA MET A 172 -4.46 -0.21 6.81
C MET A 172 -4.63 -1.17 8.00
N LEU A 173 -4.94 -0.65 9.20
CA LEU A 173 -5.18 -1.50 10.37
C LEU A 173 -6.41 -2.40 10.18
N THR A 174 -7.41 -1.95 9.43
CA THR A 174 -8.59 -2.75 9.10
C THR A 174 -8.24 -3.88 8.13
N VAL A 175 -7.42 -3.58 7.12
CA VAL A 175 -6.88 -4.58 6.18
C VAL A 175 -6.09 -5.65 6.95
N LEU A 176 -5.17 -5.24 7.83
CA LEU A 176 -4.35 -6.16 8.63
C LEU A 176 -5.20 -7.07 9.53
N LYS A 177 -6.30 -6.57 10.12
CA LYS A 177 -7.18 -7.36 10.99
C LYS A 177 -7.91 -8.48 10.26
N GLY A 178 -8.30 -8.24 9.01
CA GLY A 178 -9.02 -9.21 8.19
C GLY A 178 -8.13 -10.05 7.27
N LEU A 179 -6.81 -9.88 7.35
CA LEU A 179 -5.86 -10.60 6.52
C LEU A 179 -5.70 -12.05 7.01
N GLN A 180 -5.90 -13.00 6.11
CA GLN A 180 -5.80 -14.43 6.36
C GLN A 180 -4.99 -15.11 5.27
N ILE A 181 -4.08 -16.01 5.66
CA ILE A 181 -3.37 -16.90 4.73
C ILE A 181 -4.03 -18.28 4.83
N LYS A 182 -4.51 -18.79 3.70
CA LYS A 182 -5.08 -20.14 3.62
C LYS A 182 -3.96 -21.15 3.43
N CYS A 183 -3.64 -21.87 4.51
CA CYS A 183 -2.74 -23.02 4.50
C CYS A 183 -3.42 -24.26 3.90
#